data_AF-A0AAU8U193-F1
#
_entry.id   AF-A0AAU8U193-F1
#
_cell.length_a   1.000
_cell.length_b   1.000
_cell.length_c   1.000
_cell.angle_alpha   90.00
_cell.angle_beta   90.00
_cell.angle_gamma   90.00
#
_symmetry.space_group_name_H-M   'P 1'
#
loop_
_entity.id
_entity.type
_entity.pdbx_description
1 polymer ?
#
loop_
_entity_poly.entity_id
_entity_poly.type
_entity_poly.pdbx_seq_one_letter_code
_entity_poly.pdbx_strand_id
1 'polypeptide(L)' 'MGLKDKIARYLIYDSEENAYCFKNAKYETVFKHVEKKYLLKFAEVYNDFVKYNDEIKKKIDENSKGLFDE' A
#
# COMPACT_ATOMS: atom_id res chain seq x y z
N MET A 1 -15.39 2.91 -5.60
CA MET A 1 -14.22 3.42 -4.85
C MET A 1 -13.14 3.81 -5.84
N GLY A 2 -12.64 5.05 -5.80
CA GLY A 2 -11.75 5.58 -6.82
C GLY A 2 -10.33 5.02 -6.69
N LEU A 3 -9.58 5.05 -7.78
CA LEU A 3 -8.21 4.55 -7.84
C LEU A 3 -7.25 5.28 -6.88
N LYS A 4 -7.44 6.60 -6.74
CA LYS A 4 -6.73 7.44 -5.78
C LYS A 4 -7.00 7.04 -4.32
N ASP A 5 -8.11 6.34 -4.07
CA ASP A 5 -8.44 5.76 -2.77
C ASP A 5 -7.76 4.41 -2.56
N LYS A 6 -7.19 3.76 -3.57
CA LYS A 6 -6.44 2.50 -3.38
C LYS A 6 -4.95 2.73 -3.11
N ILE A 7 -4.46 3.95 -3.37
CA ILE A 7 -3.08 4.35 -3.13
C ILE A 7 -2.91 4.66 -1.65
N ALA A 8 -1.91 4.03 -1.03
CA ALA A 8 -1.57 4.35 0.34
C ALA A 8 -0.79 5.67 0.45
N ARG A 9 -1.04 6.41 1.53
CA ARG A 9 -0.52 7.76 1.78
C ARG A 9 0.09 7.92 3.16
N TYR A 10 -0.48 7.26 4.17
CA TYR A 10 -0.09 7.45 5.56
C TYR A 10 0.44 6.15 6.14
N LEU A 11 1.61 6.19 6.76
CA LEU A 11 2.11 5.12 7.59
C LEU A 11 1.63 5.34 9.02
N ILE A 12 1.05 4.30 9.62
CA ILE A 12 0.57 4.31 11.00
C ILE A 12 1.14 3.08 11.70
N TYR A 13 1.68 3.28 12.89
CA TYR A 13 2.03 2.18 13.78
C TYR A 13 0.83 1.88 14.69
N ASP A 14 0.39 0.63 14.68
CA ASP A 14 -0.64 0.08 15.54
C ASP A 14 0.04 -0.69 16.68
N SER A 15 0.03 -0.09 17.87
CA SER A 15 0.68 -0.66 19.05
C SER A 15 -0.09 -1.82 19.66
N GLU A 16 -1.40 -1.93 19.43
CA GLU A 16 -2.21 -3.03 19.97
C GLU A 16 -1.87 -4.34 19.26
N GLU A 17 -1.67 -4.26 17.95
CA GLU A 17 -1.35 -5.42 17.10
C GLU A 17 0.14 -5.54 16.77
N ASN A 18 0.97 -4.63 17.28
CA ASN A 18 2.39 -4.50 16.91
C ASN A 18 2.58 -4.54 15.37
N ALA A 19 1.85 -3.68 14.68
CA ALA A 19 1.73 -3.71 13.23
C ALA A 19 2.01 -2.35 12.59
N TYR A 20 2.58 -2.36 11.39
CA TYR A 20 2.63 -1.18 10.52
C TYR A 20 1.53 -1.26 9.48
N CYS A 21 0.70 -0.24 9.42
CA CYS A 21 -0.39 -0.11 8.47
C CYS A 21 -0.14 1.06 7.54
N PHE A 22 -0.36 0.85 6.25
CA PHE A 22 -0.49 1.95 5.30
C PHE A 22 -1.96 2.19 5.00
N LYS A 23 -2.36 3.45 5.13
CA LYS A 23 -3.74 3.90 4.90
C LYS A 23 -3.84 4.78 3.68
N ASN A 24 -4.98 4.71 3.00
CA ASN A 24 -5.31 5.58 1.88
C ASN A 24 -5.75 6.98 2.35
N ALA A 25 -6.17 7.82 1.40
CA ALA A 25 -6.71 9.16 1.66
C ALA A 25 -7.98 9.18 2.54
N LYS A 26 -8.68 8.06 2.65
CA LYS A 26 -9.91 7.88 3.42
C LYS A 26 -9.67 7.22 4.77
N TYR A 27 -8.40 7.05 5.18
CA TYR A 27 -8.01 6.35 6.40
C TYR A 27 -8.46 4.87 6.46
N GLU A 28 -8.65 4.25 5.30
CA GLU A 28 -8.85 2.81 5.19
C GLU A 28 -7.49 2.11 5.01
N THR A 29 -7.30 1.00 5.72
CA THR A 29 -6.07 0.20 5.64
C THR A 29 -6.04 -0.54 4.31
N VAL A 30 -4.99 -0.29 3.52
CA VAL A 30 -4.78 -0.94 2.21
C VAL A 30 -3.60 -1.90 2.23
N PHE A 31 -2.72 -1.78 3.23
CA PHE A 31 -1.63 -2.70 3.49
C PHE A 31 -1.37 -2.77 5.00
N LYS A 32 -1.16 -3.96 5.53
CA LYS A 32 -0.85 -4.19 6.95
C LYS A 32 0.23 -5.25 7.08
N HIS A 33 1.25 -4.95 7.86
CA HIS A 33 2.33 -5.87 8.19
C HIS A 33 2.40 -6.04 9.70
N VAL A 34 2.17 -7.28 10.17
CA VAL A 34 2.20 -7.64 11.60
C VAL A 34 3.56 -8.21 11.93
N GLU A 35 4.27 -7.59 12.87
CA GLU A 35 5.58 -8.05 13.33
C GLU A 35 5.42 -9.13 14.40
N LYS A 36 5.75 -10.38 14.05
CA LYS A 36 5.73 -11.51 14.99
C LYS A 36 6.92 -11.51 15.98
N LYS A 37 7.93 -10.66 15.77
CA LYS A 37 9.12 -10.51 16.62
C LYS A 37 9.36 -9.02 16.84
N TYR A 38 9.92 -8.65 17.99
CA TYR A 38 10.24 -7.25 18.36
C TYR A 38 11.38 -6.61 17.53
N LEU A 39 11.72 -7.17 16.37
CA LEU A 39 12.92 -6.82 15.62
C LEU A 39 12.51 -6.12 14.33
N LEU A 40 12.42 -4.79 14.45
CA LEU A 40 11.96 -3.88 13.42
C LEU A 40 12.80 -3.99 12.15
N LYS A 41 12.20 -4.45 11.05
CA LYS A 41 12.81 -4.39 9.72
C LYS A 41 12.08 -3.41 8.81
N PHE A 42 12.04 -2.15 9.23
CA PHE A 42 11.37 -1.07 8.51
C PHE A 42 11.74 -0.99 7.01
N ALA A 43 13.02 -1.20 6.68
CA ALA A 43 13.48 -1.20 5.29
C ALA A 43 12.83 -2.33 4.45
N GLU A 44 12.60 -3.51 5.03
CA GLU A 44 11.92 -4.61 4.34
C GLU A 44 10.44 -4.29 4.13
N VAL A 45 9.76 -3.78 5.18
CA VAL A 45 8.35 -3.37 5.12
C VAL A 45 8.12 -2.26 4.08
N TYR A 46 9.00 -1.27 4.03
CA TYR A 46 8.93 -0.18 3.05
C TYR A 46 9.16 -0.68 1.62
N ASN A 47 10.10 -1.61 1.41
CA ASN A 47 10.35 -2.18 0.08
C ASN A 47 9.16 -2.99 -0.44
N ASP A 48 8.55 -3.81 0.39
CA ASP A 48 7.35 -4.58 0.03
C ASP A 48 6.17 -3.64 -0.26
N PHE A 49 6.06 -2.55 0.49
CA PHE A 49 5.08 -1.50 0.23
C PHE A 49 5.28 -0.80 -1.12
N VAL A 50 6.51 -0.43 -1.47
CA VAL A 50 6.81 0.22 -2.76
C VAL A 50 6.42 -0.70 -3.92
N LYS A 51 6.75 -2.00 -3.83
CA LYS A 51 6.35 -3.00 -4.84
C LYS A 51 4.83 -3.07 -4.99
N TYR A 52 4.10 -3.13 -3.88
CA TYR A 52 2.63 -3.16 -3.90
C TYR A 52 2.04 -1.92 -4.60
N ASN A 53 2.56 -0.73 -4.30
CA ASN A 53 2.10 0.50 -4.95
C ASN A 53 2.41 0.53 -6.45
N ASP A 54 3.57 0.02 -6.87
CA ASP A 54 3.94 -0.02 -8.28
C ASP A 54 3.16 -1.07 -9.07
N GLU A 55 2.79 -2.21 -8.46
CA GLU A 55 1.84 -3.17 -9.07
C GLU A 55 0.46 -2.54 -9.29
N ILE A 56 -0.02 -1.74 -8.34
CA ILE A 56 -1.26 -0.99 -8.51
C ILE A 56 -1.13 -0.01 -9.68
N LYS A 57 -0.06 0.80 -9.73
CA LYS A 57 0.19 1.73 -10.84
C LYS A 57 0.31 1.02 -12.19
N LYS A 58 0.97 -0.12 -12.25
CA LYS A 58 1.10 -0.89 -13.49
C LYS A 58 -0.24 -1.41 -13.99
N LYS A 59 -1.07 -1.98 -13.10
CA LYS A 59 -2.44 -2.38 -13.44
C LYS A 59 -3.27 -1.20 -13.92
N ILE A 60 -2.99 0.01 -13.44
CA ILE A 60 -3.64 1.22 -13.90
C ILE A 60 -3.22 1.51 -15.33
N ASP A 61 -1.93 1.60 -15.59
CA ASP A 61 -1.38 1.90 -16.92
C ASP A 61 -1.80 0.87 -17.97
N GLU A 62 -1.89 -0.41 -17.61
CA GLU A 62 -2.36 -1.46 -18.51
C GLU A 62 -3.85 -1.33 -18.85
N ASN A 63 -4.70 -0.98 -17.86
CA ASN A 63 -6.12 -0.79 -18.09
C ASN A 63 -6.48 0.56 -18.72
N SER A 64 -5.65 1.60 -18.54
CA SER A 64 -5.84 2.91 -19.18
C SER A 64 -5.30 2.96 -20.60
N LYS A 65 -4.31 2.13 -20.97
CA LYS A 65 -3.87 1.99 -22.37
C LYS A 65 -4.96 1.39 -23.26
N GLY A 66 -5.75 0.43 -22.77
CA GLY A 66 -6.87 -0.15 -23.51
C GLY A 66 -8.08 0.79 -23.76
N LEU A 67 -8.07 2.02 -23.23
CA LEU A 67 -9.12 3.03 -23.43
C LEU A 67 -8.78 4.08 -24.50
N PHE A 68 -7.54 4.08 -25.02
CA PHE A 68 -7.07 5.06 -26.00
C PHE A 68 -6.39 4.44 -27.23
N ASP A 69 -6.39 3.11 -27.36
CA ASP A 69 -6.09 2.42 -28.62
C ASP A 69 -7.40 2.28 -29.42
N GLU A 70 -7.82 3.37 -30.08
CA GLU A 70 -8.76 3.36 -31.21
C GLU A 70 -8.12 4.07 -32.41
#